data_AF-A0A430HV98-F1
#
_entry.id   AF-A0A430HV98-F1
#
_cell.length_a   1.000
_cell.length_b   1.000
_cell.length_c   1.000
_cell.angle_alpha   90.00
_cell.angle_beta   90.00
_cell.angle_gamma   90.00
#
_symmetry.space_group_name_H-M   'P 1'
#
loop_
_entity.id
_entity.type
_entity.pdbx_description
1 polymer ?
#
loop_
_entity_poly.entity_id
_entity_poly.type
_entity_poly.pdbx_seq_one_letter_code
_entity_poly.pdbx_strand_id
1 'polypeptide(L)'
;MTSYIEIVRPAVGPSRLWINGGFAMQKLEAPRDVDVVIFPEDVDSFNNRTQEELDELVEFLTLQSVLISSPWMTSIPRLQPMAGALDAFISTPDLAPSWFETWSSVKRNGVYCPGEVKGFAEVKV
;
A
#
# COMPACT_ATOMS: atom_id res chain seq x y z
N MET A 1 14.85 1.30 -15.93
CA MET A 1 13.47 1.35 -15.41
C MET A 1 13.57 0.96 -13.95
N THR A 2 13.37 1.90 -13.04
CA THR A 2 13.47 1.67 -11.59
C THR A 2 12.11 1.20 -11.09
N SER A 3 12.08 0.12 -10.30
CA SER A 3 10.86 -0.40 -9.69
C SER A 3 10.42 0.46 -8.50
N TYR A 4 9.13 0.45 -8.18
CA TYR A 4 8.61 1.12 -6.98
C TYR A 4 9.37 0.71 -5.70
N ILE A 5 9.65 -0.58 -5.56
CA ILE A 5 10.36 -1.15 -4.41
C ILE A 5 11.76 -0.53 -4.26
N GLU A 6 12.49 -0.36 -5.36
CA GLU A 6 13.82 0.27 -5.32
C GLU A 6 13.76 1.74 -4.89
N ILE A 7 12.65 2.43 -5.19
CA ILE A 7 12.44 3.83 -4.78
C ILE A 7 12.15 3.93 -3.29
N VAL A 8 11.28 3.07 -2.75
CA VAL A 8 10.88 3.17 -1.34
C VAL A 8 11.84 2.49 -0.38
N ARG A 9 12.65 1.52 -0.82
CA ARG A 9 13.57 0.76 0.07
C ARG A 9 14.49 1.67 0.93
N PRO A 10 15.16 2.71 0.39
CA PRO A 10 16.01 3.59 1.19
C PRO A 10 15.24 4.33 2.27
N ALA A 11 14.00 4.72 1.95
CA ALA A 11 13.05 5.15 2.95
C ALA A 11 12.78 3.95 3.85
N VAL A 12 11.88 3.01 3.58
CA VAL A 12 11.33 2.01 4.53
C VAL A 12 12.31 1.05 5.24
N GLY A 13 13.56 0.91 4.79
CA GLY A 13 14.53 -0.03 5.37
C GLY A 13 14.15 -1.50 5.15
N PRO A 14 14.79 -2.45 5.85
CA PRO A 14 14.45 -3.87 5.76
C PRO A 14 12.97 -4.10 6.04
N SER A 15 12.27 -4.69 5.07
CA SER A 15 10.82 -4.75 5.09
C SER A 15 10.29 -6.02 4.45
N ARG A 16 9.10 -6.41 4.89
CA ARG A 16 8.25 -7.38 4.20
C ARG A 16 7.15 -6.64 3.46
N LEU A 17 6.97 -6.97 2.19
CA LEU A 17 5.91 -6.42 1.35
C LEU A 17 4.92 -7.52 1.01
N TRP A 18 3.64 -7.19 1.09
CA TRP A 18 2.61 -7.95 0.42
C TRP A 18 2.16 -7.21 -0.84
N ILE A 19 2.02 -7.94 -1.94
CA ILE A 19 1.61 -7.41 -3.24
C ILE A 19 0.32 -8.11 -3.66
N ASN A 20 -0.71 -7.32 -3.90
CA ASN A 20 -2.05 -7.74 -4.26
C ASN A 20 -2.59 -6.87 -5.41
N GLY A 21 -3.84 -7.04 -5.79
CA GLY A 21 -4.49 -6.23 -6.82
C GLY A 21 -5.45 -7.05 -7.66
N GLY A 22 -5.87 -6.46 -8.78
CA GLY A 22 -6.66 -7.17 -9.78
C GLY A 22 -5.94 -8.41 -10.34
N PHE A 23 -4.60 -8.38 -10.42
CA PHE A 23 -3.80 -9.46 -10.99
C PHE A 23 -3.75 -10.71 -10.11
N ALA A 24 -4.03 -10.58 -8.80
CA ALA A 24 -4.11 -11.70 -7.88
C ALA A 24 -5.42 -12.51 -8.04
N MET A 25 -6.29 -12.12 -8.97
CA MET A 25 -7.53 -12.81 -9.31
C MET A 25 -7.57 -13.17 -10.79
N GLN A 26 -8.12 -14.34 -11.10
CA GLN A 26 -8.44 -14.70 -12.48
C GLN A 26 -9.69 -13.92 -12.92
N LYS A 27 -9.50 -12.86 -13.70
CA LYS A 27 -10.56 -12.03 -14.28
C LYS A 27 -10.40 -11.94 -15.78
N LEU A 28 -11.51 -11.70 -16.49
CA LEU A 28 -11.50 -11.44 -17.93
C LEU A 28 -10.96 -10.04 -18.25
N GLU A 29 -11.19 -9.09 -17.35
CA GLU A 29 -10.66 -7.72 -17.47
C GLU A 29 -9.21 -7.66 -17.00
N ALA A 30 -8.39 -6.90 -17.72
CA ALA A 30 -7.03 -6.61 -17.31
C ALA A 30 -7.01 -5.84 -15.96
N PRO A 31 -6.06 -6.15 -15.06
CA PRO A 31 -5.89 -5.39 -13.82
C PRO A 31 -5.53 -3.94 -14.13
N ARG A 32 -6.05 -3.02 -13.31
CA ARG A 32 -5.84 -1.57 -13.48
C ARG A 32 -4.76 -1.02 -12.56
N ASP A 33 -4.54 -1.70 -11.45
CA ASP A 33 -3.72 -1.28 -10.33
C ASP A 33 -2.99 -2.48 -9.69
N VAL A 34 -1.94 -2.14 -8.95
CA VAL A 34 -1.22 -3.02 -8.03
C VAL A 34 -1.42 -2.45 -6.63
N ASP A 35 -1.79 -3.29 -5.68
CA ASP A 35 -1.82 -2.94 -4.26
C ASP A 35 -0.55 -3.43 -3.58
N VAL A 36 0.07 -2.61 -2.73
CA VAL A 36 1.23 -2.96 -1.92
C VAL A 36 0.98 -2.54 -0.49
N VAL A 37 1.26 -3.42 0.48
CA VAL A 37 1.40 -3.02 1.88
C VAL A 37 2.81 -3.37 2.34
N ILE A 38 3.46 -2.40 2.98
CA ILE A 38 4.82 -2.49 3.50
C ILE A 38 4.73 -2.67 5.02
N PHE A 39 5.45 -3.67 5.52
CA PHE A 39 5.66 -3.93 6.94
C PHE A 39 7.15 -3.75 7.25
N PRO A 40 7.55 -2.62 7.87
CA PRO A 40 8.91 -2.47 8.38
C PRO A 40 9.24 -3.60 9.35
N GLU A 41 10.43 -4.21 9.23
CA GLU A 41 10.86 -5.25 10.17
C GLU A 41 11.24 -4.65 11.53
N ASP A 42 11.82 -3.44 11.53
CA ASP A 42 12.18 -2.67 12.73
C ASP A 42 11.26 -1.44 12.85
N VAL A 43 10.18 -1.61 13.62
CA VAL A 43 9.18 -0.55 13.85
C VAL A 43 9.75 0.60 14.67
N ASP A 44 10.65 0.33 15.61
CA ASP A 44 11.26 1.37 16.44
C ASP A 44 12.19 2.24 15.60
N SER A 45 13.03 1.65 14.76
CA SER A 45 13.84 2.40 13.81
C SER A 45 12.98 3.18 12.81
N PHE A 46 11.89 2.60 12.32
CA PHE A 46 10.96 3.27 11.41
C PHE A 46 10.31 4.50 12.05
N ASN A 47 9.86 4.39 13.31
CA ASN A 47 9.23 5.48 14.05
C ASN A 47 10.19 6.61 14.45
N ASN A 48 11.50 6.33 14.54
CA ASN A 48 12.53 7.31 14.92
C ASN A 48 13.10 8.11 13.74
N ARG A 49 12.47 8.03 12.57
CA ARG A 49 12.92 8.75 11.38
C ARG A 49 12.72 10.25 11.46
N THR A 50 13.55 10.95 10.71
CA THR A 50 13.44 12.38 10.51
C THR A 50 12.18 12.71 9.70
N GLN A 51 11.69 13.94 9.84
CA GLN A 51 10.56 14.41 9.05
C GLN A 51 10.86 14.38 7.54
N GLU A 52 12.10 14.67 7.15
CA GLU A 52 12.54 14.65 5.74
C GLU A 52 12.40 13.24 5.14
N GLU A 53 12.85 12.19 5.84
CA GLU A 53 12.68 10.79 5.40
C GLU A 53 11.20 10.38 5.32
N LEU A 54 10.36 10.90 6.20
CA LEU A 54 8.93 10.63 6.19
C LEU A 54 8.24 11.37 5.03
N ASP A 55 8.61 12.61 4.75
CA ASP A 55 8.06 13.41 3.66
C ASP A 55 8.36 12.74 2.31
N GLU A 56 9.60 12.26 2.11
CA GLU A 56 9.97 11.47 0.92
C GLU A 56 9.11 10.21 0.78
N LEU A 57 8.85 9.51 1.89
CA LEU A 57 8.03 8.29 1.86
C LEU A 57 6.56 8.57 1.54
N VAL A 58 6.00 9.66 2.07
CA VAL A 58 4.56 10.00 1.95
C VAL A 58 4.14 10.20 0.49
N GLU A 59 5.04 10.69 -0.37
CA GLU A 59 4.80 10.83 -1.81
C GLU A 59 4.55 9.49 -2.53
N PHE A 60 5.03 8.39 -1.94
CA PHE A 60 4.95 7.04 -2.46
C PHE A 60 3.87 6.18 -1.80
N LEU A 61 3.02 6.78 -0.96
CA LEU A 61 1.92 6.12 -0.26
C LEU A 61 0.56 6.63 -0.76
N THR A 62 -0.42 5.74 -0.71
CA THR A 62 -1.84 6.08 -0.85
C THR A 62 -2.33 6.70 0.45
N LEU A 63 -2.64 7.99 0.39
CA LEU A 63 -3.12 8.76 1.53
C LEU A 63 -4.65 8.87 1.51
N GLN A 64 -5.27 8.75 2.68
CA GLN A 64 -6.72 8.92 2.87
C GLN A 64 -6.99 10.24 3.61
N SER A 65 -8.08 10.92 3.25
CA SER A 65 -8.56 12.13 3.93
C SER A 65 -7.49 13.23 4.06
N VAL A 66 -6.79 13.52 2.96
CA VAL A 66 -5.71 14.51 2.92
C VAL A 66 -6.29 15.91 3.03
N LEU A 67 -5.72 16.72 3.92
CA LEU A 67 -6.01 18.15 4.02
C LEU A 67 -4.91 18.94 3.33
N ILE A 68 -5.28 19.77 2.37
CA ILE A 68 -4.40 20.71 1.70
C ILE A 68 -4.68 22.08 2.29
N SER A 69 -3.64 22.78 2.74
CA SER A 69 -3.76 24.13 3.30
C SER A 69 -3.32 25.23 2.32
N SER A 70 -2.55 24.88 1.28
CA SER A 70 -2.00 25.80 0.28
C SER A 70 -2.03 25.16 -1.11
N PRO A 71 -2.41 25.89 -2.19
CA PRO A 71 -2.72 27.33 -2.24
C PRO A 71 -4.11 27.72 -1.68
N TRP A 72 -5.00 26.77 -1.42
CA TRP A 72 -6.27 26.99 -0.73
C TRP A 72 -6.61 25.80 0.16
N MET A 73 -7.45 26.04 1.18
CA MET A 73 -7.88 24.98 2.10
C MET A 73 -8.90 24.06 1.43
N THR A 74 -8.56 22.79 1.23
CA THR A 74 -9.46 21.78 0.69
C THR A 74 -9.14 20.40 1.23
N SER A 75 -10.09 19.48 1.14
CA SER A 75 -9.87 18.08 1.48
C SER A 75 -9.92 17.21 0.22
N ILE A 76 -8.96 16.31 0.10
CA ILE A 76 -8.93 15.28 -0.93
C ILE A 76 -9.26 13.95 -0.24
N PRO A 77 -10.33 13.25 -0.65
CA PRO A 77 -10.72 11.98 -0.02
C PRO A 77 -9.63 10.92 -0.09
N ARG A 78 -8.90 10.88 -1.21
CA ARG A 78 -7.84 9.91 -1.49
C ARG A 78 -6.81 10.49 -2.46
N LEU A 79 -5.53 10.39 -2.11
CA LEU A 79 -4.41 10.71 -2.98
C LEU A 79 -3.61 9.44 -3.24
N GLN A 80 -3.29 9.14 -4.50
CA GLN A 80 -2.60 7.91 -4.90
C GLN A 80 -1.31 8.24 -5.66
N PRO A 81 -0.23 7.49 -5.42
CA PRO A 81 1.00 7.64 -6.20
C PRO A 81 0.81 7.11 -7.63
N MET A 82 1.76 7.44 -8.51
CA MET A 82 1.84 6.88 -9.87
C MET A 82 0.54 6.95 -10.68
N ALA A 83 -0.21 8.05 -10.57
CA ALA A 83 -1.49 8.27 -11.25
C ALA A 83 -2.54 7.16 -10.99
N GLY A 84 -2.47 6.49 -9.83
CA GLY A 84 -3.40 5.42 -9.46
C GLY A 84 -3.05 4.04 -10.02
N ALA A 85 -1.91 3.88 -10.70
CA ALA A 85 -1.42 2.58 -11.13
C ALA A 85 -0.94 1.72 -9.94
N LEU A 86 -0.70 2.36 -8.79
CA LEU A 86 -0.22 1.74 -7.56
C LEU A 86 -1.02 2.29 -6.38
N ASP A 87 -1.50 1.38 -5.55
CA ASP A 87 -2.01 1.65 -4.23
C ASP A 87 -1.02 1.16 -3.18
N ALA A 88 -0.41 2.07 -2.43
CA ALA A 88 0.67 1.72 -1.52
C ALA A 88 0.33 2.09 -0.07
N PHE A 89 0.48 1.15 0.84
CA PHE A 89 0.16 1.34 2.25
C PHE A 89 1.36 0.96 3.11
N ILE A 90 1.45 1.56 4.29
CA ILE A 90 2.37 1.14 5.32
C ILE A 90 1.59 0.71 6.55
N SER A 91 2.04 -0.37 7.18
CA SER A 91 1.39 -0.90 8.37
C SER A 91 2.40 -1.56 9.28
N THR A 92 2.01 -1.71 10.54
CA THR A 92 2.84 -2.37 11.54
C THR A 92 2.62 -3.89 11.52
N PRO A 93 3.62 -4.71 11.87
CA PRO A 93 3.50 -6.16 11.82
C PRO A 93 2.36 -6.77 12.65
N ASP A 94 1.93 -6.11 13.73
CA ASP A 94 0.80 -6.52 14.58
C ASP A 94 -0.55 -6.45 13.86
N LEU A 95 -0.69 -5.59 12.85
CA LEU A 95 -1.89 -5.48 12.02
C LEU A 95 -1.87 -6.45 10.82
N ALA A 96 -0.79 -7.20 10.63
CA ALA A 96 -0.69 -8.17 9.54
C ALA A 96 -1.86 -9.18 9.49
N PRO A 97 -2.40 -9.70 10.61
CA PRO A 97 -3.58 -10.57 10.57
C PRO A 97 -4.82 -9.90 9.97
N SER A 98 -5.07 -8.63 10.29
CA SER A 98 -6.18 -7.86 9.72
C SER A 98 -5.99 -7.59 8.24
N TRP A 99 -4.76 -7.31 7.81
CA TRP A 99 -4.42 -7.24 6.39
C TRP A 99 -4.63 -8.59 5.69
N PHE A 100 -4.20 -9.70 6.31
CA PHE A 100 -4.35 -11.04 5.74
C PHE A 100 -5.83 -11.35 5.49
N GLU A 101 -6.71 -11.12 6.47
CA GLU A 101 -8.15 -11.31 6.32
C GLU A 101 -8.72 -10.44 5.21
N THR A 102 -8.36 -9.15 5.20
CA THR A 102 -8.83 -8.19 4.19
C THR A 102 -8.38 -8.56 2.78
N TRP A 103 -7.13 -8.99 2.63
CA TRP A 103 -6.47 -9.23 1.34
C TRP A 103 -6.65 -10.63 0.79
N SER A 104 -6.97 -11.60 1.65
CA SER A 104 -7.40 -12.93 1.23
C SER A 104 -8.87 -12.96 0.84
N SER A 105 -9.68 -12.00 1.30
CA SER A 105 -11.09 -11.88 0.94
C SER A 105 -11.28 -11.50 -0.53
N VAL A 106 -12.29 -12.11 -1.17
CA VAL A 106 -12.68 -11.77 -2.55
C VAL A 106 -13.86 -10.80 -2.54
N LYS A 107 -13.75 -9.74 -3.35
CA LYS A 107 -14.84 -8.81 -3.65
C LYS A 107 -15.16 -8.80 -5.14
N ARG A 108 -16.44 -8.83 -5.48
CA ARG A 108 -16.93 -8.61 -6.86
C ARG A 108 -17.90 -7.44 -6.83
N ASN A 109 -17.64 -6.42 -7.66
CA ASN A 109 -18.44 -5.20 -7.72
C ASN A 109 -18.65 -4.54 -6.34
N GLY A 110 -17.61 -4.54 -5.50
CA GLY A 110 -17.65 -3.95 -4.15
C GLY A 110 -18.27 -4.84 -3.06
N VAL A 111 -18.85 -5.99 -3.42
CA VAL A 111 -19.51 -6.90 -2.47
C VAL A 111 -18.60 -8.09 -2.16
N TYR A 112 -18.46 -8.43 -0.88
CA TYR A 112 -17.72 -9.62 -0.45
C TYR A 112 -18.39 -10.90 -0.97
N CYS A 113 -17.58 -11.88 -1.36
CA CYS A 113 -18.01 -13.21 -1.77
C CYS A 113 -17.67 -14.20 -0.65
N PRO A 114 -18.59 -14.51 0.29
CA PRO A 114 -18.30 -15.38 1.43
C PRO A 114 -17.84 -16.77 0.98
N GLY A 115 -16.80 -17.29 1.63
CA GLY A 115 -16.22 -18.61 1.31
C GLY A 115 -15.24 -18.62 0.13
N GLU A 116 -15.15 -17.53 -0.64
CA GLU A 116 -14.10 -17.37 -1.65
C GLU A 116 -12.87 -16.69 -1.06
N VAL A 117 -11.70 -17.27 -1.32
CA VAL A 117 -10.41 -16.75 -0.88
C VAL A 117 -9.45 -16.61 -2.06
N LYS A 118 -8.56 -15.64 -1.98
CA LYS A 118 -7.43 -15.45 -2.90
C LYS A 118 -6.12 -15.35 -2.15
N GLY A 119 -5.01 -15.57 -2.86
CA GLY A 119 -3.67 -15.31 -2.35
C GLY A 119 -3.19 -13.89 -2.67
N PHE A 120 -1.99 -13.60 -2.20
CA PHE A 120 -1.19 -12.43 -2.55
C PHE A 120 0.30 -12.81 -2.45
N ALA A 121 1.18 -12.06 -3.09
CA ALA A 121 2.61 -12.36 -3.07
C ALA A 121 3.27 -11.70 -1.85
N GLU A 122 4.15 -12.43 -1.16
CA GLU A 122 5.02 -11.88 -0.14
C GLU A 122 6.45 -11.75 -0.69
N VAL A 123 7.06 -10.58 -0.48
CA VAL A 123 8.42 -10.27 -0.92
C VAL A 123 9.19 -9.66 0.24
N LYS A 124 10.43 -10.09 0.46
CA LYS A 124 11.36 -9.47 1.42
C LYS A 124 12.33 -8.56 0.69
N VAL A 125 12.55 -7.36 1.21
CA VAL A 125 13.37 -6.33 0.55
C VAL A 125 14.29 -5.61 1.50
#